data_AF-A0A3P1ALI5-F1
#
_entry.id   AF-A0A3P1ALI5-F1
#
_cell.length_a   1.000
_cell.length_b   1.000
_cell.length_c   1.000
_cell.angle_alpha   90.00
_cell.angle_beta   90.00
_cell.angle_gamma   90.00
#
_symmetry.space_group_name_H-M   'P 1'
#
loop_
_entity.id
_entity.type
_entity.pdbx_description
1 polymer ?
#
loop_
_entity_poly.entity_id
_entity_poly.type
_entity_poly.pdbx_seq_one_letter_code
_entity_poly.pdbx_strand_id
1 'polypeptide(L)'
;MTVHALTQKINQLTENKEFALALLLVKQHPHYQENYMFNDAYATLLYCTNQFTEARKIISFNIELIFKQSANTTALLSSYYLKSLCYLAENNTVKSQDYLNKCLRLSANYPELHKQFQQLLRL
;
A
#
# COMPACT_ATOMS: atom_id res chain seq x y z
N MET A 1 2.67 -22.40 -6.48
CA MET A 1 3.00 -21.58 -5.29
C MET A 1 1.70 -20.98 -4.77
N THR A 2 1.49 -20.86 -3.46
CA THR A 2 0.28 -20.20 -2.93
C THR A 2 0.42 -18.69 -3.05
N VAL A 3 -0.70 -17.96 -3.13
CA VAL A 3 -0.66 -16.48 -3.17
C VAL A 3 0.08 -15.90 -1.96
N HIS A 4 -0.05 -16.52 -0.78
CA HIS A 4 0.66 -16.10 0.43
C HIS A 4 2.19 -16.22 0.30
N ALA A 5 2.68 -17.39 -0.14
CA ALA A 5 4.11 -17.61 -0.33
C ALA A 5 4.69 -16.70 -1.41
N LEU A 6 3.93 -16.45 -2.47
CA LEU A 6 4.31 -15.49 -3.52
C LEU A 6 4.42 -14.07 -2.96
N THR A 7 3.42 -13.59 -2.22
CA THR A 7 3.41 -12.26 -1.62
C THR A 7 4.60 -12.07 -0.68
N GLN A 8 4.90 -13.06 0.18
CA GLN A 8 6.09 -13.03 1.04
C GLN A 8 7.38 -12.93 0.21
N LYS A 9 7.48 -13.69 -0.89
CA LYS A 9 8.66 -13.64 -1.76
C LYS A 9 8.82 -12.29 -2.45
N ILE A 10 7.73 -11.68 -2.92
CA ILE A 10 7.74 -10.34 -3.52
C ILE A 10 8.23 -9.31 -2.50
N ASN A 11 7.73 -9.34 -1.27
CA ASN A 11 8.16 -8.44 -0.20
C ASN A 11 9.66 -8.61 0.11
N GLN A 12 10.11 -9.85 0.28
CA GLN A 12 11.53 -10.15 0.52
C GLN A 12 12.43 -9.60 -0.60
N LEU A 13 12.06 -9.81 -1.87
CA LEU A 13 12.82 -9.29 -3.00
C LEU A 13 12.81 -7.76 -3.04
N THR A 14 11.68 -7.14 -2.67
CA THR A 14 11.56 -5.68 -2.60
C THR A 14 12.45 -5.10 -1.50
N GLU A 15 12.49 -5.72 -0.32
CA GLU A 15 13.39 -5.36 0.79
C GLU A 15 14.87 -5.50 0.40
N ASN A 16 15.21 -6.57 -0.34
CA ASN A 16 16.56 -6.80 -0.88
C ASN A 16 16.91 -5.88 -2.07
N LYS A 17 15.99 -5.01 -2.51
CA LYS A 17 16.12 -4.17 -3.71
C LYS A 17 16.29 -4.95 -5.02
N GLU A 18 15.88 -6.22 -5.04
CA GLU A 18 15.84 -7.09 -6.22
C GLU A 18 14.56 -6.81 -7.05
N PHE A 19 14.33 -5.53 -7.39
CA PHE A 19 13.06 -5.06 -7.94
C PHE A 19 12.67 -5.70 -9.28
N ALA A 20 13.65 -5.99 -10.14
CA ALA A 20 13.39 -6.63 -11.43
C ALA A 20 12.82 -8.05 -11.26
N LEU A 21 13.34 -8.82 -10.30
CA LEU A 21 12.86 -10.15 -9.99
C LEU A 21 11.47 -10.10 -9.32
N ALA A 22 11.27 -9.16 -8.40
CA ALA A 22 9.95 -8.93 -7.80
C ALA A 22 8.88 -8.59 -8.86
N LEU A 23 9.22 -7.71 -9.81
CA LEU A 23 8.31 -7.32 -10.90
C LEU A 23 8.01 -8.48 -11.85
N LEU A 24 9.03 -9.31 -12.16
CA LEU A 24 8.85 -10.50 -12.97
C LEU A 24 7.85 -11.47 -12.31
N LEU A 25 8.00 -11.70 -10.99
CA LEU A 25 7.10 -12.57 -10.24
C LEU A 25 5.66 -12.06 -10.24
N VAL A 26 5.44 -10.76 -10.07
CA VAL A 26 4.10 -10.16 -10.17
C VAL A 26 3.51 -10.40 -11.57
N LYS A 27 4.27 -10.10 -12.63
CA LYS A 27 3.80 -10.21 -14.02
C LYS A 27 3.45 -11.64 -14.43
N GLN A 28 4.10 -12.63 -13.83
CA GLN A 28 3.81 -14.05 -14.07
C GLN A 28 2.49 -14.52 -13.42
N HIS A 29 1.94 -13.77 -12.47
CA HIS A 29 0.78 -14.19 -11.69
C HIS A 29 -0.35 -13.13 -11.66
N PRO A 30 -0.86 -12.69 -12.83
CA PRO A 30 -1.90 -11.64 -12.87
C PRO A 30 -3.23 -12.08 -12.25
N HIS A 31 -3.49 -13.39 -12.16
CA HIS A 31 -4.72 -13.94 -11.60
C HIS A 31 -4.83 -13.78 -10.07
N TYR A 32 -3.76 -13.39 -9.36
CA TYR A 32 -3.81 -13.15 -7.92
C TYR A 32 -4.27 -11.74 -7.52
N GLN A 33 -4.71 -10.91 -8.48
CA GLN A 33 -5.24 -9.57 -8.22
C GLN A 33 -6.49 -9.56 -7.32
N GLU A 34 -7.20 -10.68 -7.14
CA GLU A 34 -8.32 -10.77 -6.19
C GLU A 34 -7.87 -10.86 -4.72
N ASN A 35 -6.56 -10.99 -4.46
CA ASN A 35 -5.99 -11.03 -3.12
C ASN A 35 -5.42 -9.65 -2.75
N TYR A 36 -5.94 -9.05 -1.67
CA TYR A 36 -5.53 -7.70 -1.31
C TYR A 36 -4.07 -7.59 -0.82
N MET A 37 -3.52 -8.67 -0.23
CA MET A 37 -2.13 -8.68 0.23
C MET A 37 -1.16 -8.73 -0.95
N PHE A 38 -1.52 -9.48 -1.99
CA PHE A 38 -0.76 -9.49 -3.25
C PHE A 38 -0.71 -8.09 -3.89
N ASN A 39 -1.85 -7.41 -3.94
CA ASN A 39 -1.92 -6.05 -4.48
C ASN A 39 -1.17 -5.03 -3.62
N ASP A 40 -1.15 -5.19 -2.30
CA ASP A 40 -0.39 -4.34 -1.37
C ASP A 40 1.12 -4.47 -1.61
N ALA A 41 1.63 -5.71 -1.75
CA ALA A 41 3.01 -5.98 -2.13
C ALA A 41 3.35 -5.41 -3.52
N TYR A 42 2.45 -5.58 -4.50
CA TYR A 42 2.66 -5.03 -5.84
C TYR A 42 2.69 -3.49 -5.84
N ALA A 43 1.75 -2.84 -5.14
CA ALA A 43 1.73 -1.39 -5.01
C ALA A 43 3.01 -0.86 -4.33
N THR A 44 3.49 -1.56 -3.30
CA THR A 44 4.74 -1.21 -2.60
C THR A 44 5.93 -1.29 -3.54
N LEU A 45 6.03 -2.36 -4.33
CA LEU A 45 7.07 -2.50 -5.35
C LEU A 45 7.03 -1.40 -6.40
N LEU A 46 5.83 -1.00 -6.85
CA LEU A 46 5.65 0.12 -7.78
C LEU A 46 6.10 1.44 -7.14
N TYR A 47 5.77 1.68 -5.87
CA TYR A 47 6.25 2.83 -5.11
C TYR A 47 7.79 2.86 -5.01
N CYS A 48 8.42 1.75 -4.62
CA CYS A 48 9.88 1.63 -4.51
C CYS A 48 10.62 1.82 -5.85
N THR A 49 9.92 1.62 -6.97
CA THR A 49 10.45 1.83 -8.33
C THR A 49 10.00 3.15 -8.96
N ASN A 50 9.51 4.10 -8.14
CA ASN A 50 9.05 5.43 -8.53
C ASN A 50 7.86 5.45 -9.52
N GLN A 51 7.13 4.36 -9.66
CA GLN A 51 5.93 4.24 -10.50
C GLN A 51 4.69 4.66 -9.69
N PHE A 52 4.68 5.89 -9.17
CA PHE A 52 3.69 6.36 -8.20
C PHE A 52 2.26 6.39 -8.77
N THR A 53 2.10 6.76 -10.05
CA THR A 53 0.78 6.80 -10.69
C THR A 53 0.17 5.40 -10.79
N GLU A 54 0.96 4.43 -11.21
CA GLU A 54 0.58 3.02 -11.31
C GLU A 54 0.31 2.45 -9.92
N ALA A 55 1.17 2.74 -8.93
CA ALA A 55 0.96 2.34 -7.55
C ALA A 55 -0.40 2.82 -7.04
N ARG A 56 -0.75 4.11 -7.25
CA ARG A 56 -2.06 4.65 -6.84
C ARG A 56 -3.24 3.98 -7.52
N LYS A 57 -3.12 3.52 -8.77
CA LYS A 57 -4.19 2.76 -9.45
C LYS A 57 -4.42 1.42 -8.74
N ILE A 58 -3.34 0.68 -8.48
CA ILE A 58 -3.39 -0.59 -7.74
C ILE A 58 -3.96 -0.38 -6.33
N ILE A 59 -3.50 0.65 -5.61
CA ILE A 59 -3.99 0.95 -4.25
C ILE A 59 -5.48 1.30 -4.26
N SER A 60 -5.95 2.07 -5.25
CA SER A 60 -7.37 2.44 -5.35
C SER A 60 -8.25 1.21 -5.55
N PHE A 61 -7.86 0.32 -6.47
CA PHE A 61 -8.49 -0.97 -6.66
C PHE A 61 -8.45 -1.82 -5.37
N ASN A 62 -7.31 -1.83 -4.68
CA ASN A 62 -7.14 -2.61 -3.46
C ASN A 62 -8.05 -2.15 -2.31
N ILE A 63 -8.25 -0.83 -2.16
CA ILE A 63 -9.18 -0.27 -1.18
C ILE A 63 -10.61 -0.75 -1.45
N GLU A 64 -11.06 -0.74 -2.71
CA GLU A 64 -12.38 -1.24 -3.09
C GLU A 64 -12.52 -2.74 -2.80
N LEU A 65 -11.47 -3.51 -3.07
CA LEU A 65 -11.42 -4.95 -2.79
C LEU A 65 -11.53 -5.23 -1.28
N ILE A 66 -10.78 -4.49 -0.45
CA ILE A 66 -10.80 -4.64 1.01
C ILE A 66 -12.20 -4.34 1.57
N PHE A 67 -12.87 -3.28 1.09
CA PHE A 67 -14.24 -2.97 1.49
C PHE A 67 -15.22 -4.10 1.13
N LYS A 68 -15.12 -4.67 -0.09
CA LYS A 68 -15.99 -5.78 -0.53
C LYS A 68 -15.80 -7.04 0.32
N GLN A 69 -14.57 -7.31 0.75
CA GLN A 69 -14.24 -8.51 1.53
C GLN A 69 -14.54 -8.35 3.03
N SER A 70 -15.15 -7.23 3.46
CA SER A 70 -15.47 -6.95 4.87
C SER A 70 -14.24 -7.04 5.80
N ALA A 71 -13.06 -6.73 5.28
CA ALA A 71 -11.80 -7.07 5.91
C ALA A 71 -11.03 -5.86 6.46
N ASN A 72 -10.49 -6.09 7.66
CA ASN A 72 -9.29 -5.54 8.27
C ASN A 72 -8.99 -4.03 8.14
N THR A 73 -9.30 -3.28 9.21
CA THR A 73 -8.86 -1.89 9.42
C THR A 73 -7.36 -1.68 9.17
N THR A 74 -6.50 -2.64 9.51
CA THR A 74 -5.05 -2.57 9.27
C THR A 74 -4.71 -2.58 7.78
N ALA A 75 -5.42 -3.35 6.96
CA ALA A 75 -5.20 -3.37 5.52
C ALA A 75 -5.61 -2.03 4.87
N LEU A 76 -6.74 -1.45 5.32
CA LEU A 76 -7.16 -0.11 4.91
C LEU A 76 -6.16 0.97 5.33
N LEU A 77 -5.65 0.89 6.57
CA LEU A 77 -4.62 1.79 7.08
C LEU A 77 -3.37 1.74 6.20
N SER A 78 -2.84 0.55 5.91
CA SER A 78 -1.68 0.36 5.03
C SER A 78 -1.90 0.99 3.65
N SER A 79 -3.05 0.67 3.03
CA SER A 79 -3.39 1.18 1.69
C SER A 79 -3.51 2.71 1.66
N TYR A 80 -4.18 3.32 2.63
CA TYR A 80 -4.28 4.79 2.68
C TYR A 80 -2.92 5.45 2.94
N TYR A 81 -2.10 4.87 3.80
CA TYR A 81 -0.77 5.40 4.09
C TYR A 81 0.13 5.35 2.85
N LEU A 82 0.20 4.21 2.17
CA LEU A 82 1.00 4.09 0.94
C LEU A 82 0.50 5.04 -0.16
N LYS A 83 -0.81 5.27 -0.25
CA LYS A 83 -1.38 6.25 -1.18
C LYS A 83 -0.96 7.68 -0.86
N SER A 84 -0.92 8.04 0.43
CA SER A 84 -0.37 9.32 0.89
C SER A 84 1.10 9.47 0.48
N LEU A 85 1.93 8.43 0.70
CA LEU A 85 3.34 8.45 0.32
C LEU A 85 3.53 8.65 -1.19
N CYS A 86 2.69 8.02 -2.03
CA CYS A 86 2.72 8.25 -3.48
C CYS A 86 2.43 9.71 -3.86
N TYR A 87 1.47 10.36 -3.20
CA TYR A 87 1.18 11.77 -3.43
C TYR A 87 2.29 12.68 -2.92
N LEU A 88 2.86 12.36 -1.75
CA LEU A 88 3.97 13.11 -1.18
C LEU A 88 5.21 13.06 -2.09
N ALA A 89 5.54 11.89 -2.65
CA ALA A 89 6.66 11.72 -3.58
C ALA A 89 6.52 12.55 -4.87
N GLU A 90 5.29 12.90 -5.25
CA GLU A 90 4.98 13.80 -6.37
C GLU A 90 4.76 15.27 -5.93
N ASN A 91 5.13 15.63 -4.69
CA ASN A 91 4.90 16.96 -4.10
C ASN A 91 3.42 17.39 -4.02
N ASN A 92 2.47 16.46 -4.09
CA ASN A 92 1.05 16.73 -3.89
C ASN A 92 0.69 16.63 -2.40
N THR A 93 1.10 17.65 -1.65
CA THR A 93 0.93 17.70 -0.19
C THR A 93 -0.53 17.70 0.24
N VAL A 94 -1.40 18.41 -0.49
CA VAL A 94 -2.84 18.48 -0.22
C VAL A 94 -3.46 17.08 -0.22
N LYS A 95 -3.26 16.31 -1.31
CA LYS A 95 -3.80 14.95 -1.37
C LYS A 95 -3.11 14.02 -0.37
N SER A 96 -1.82 14.20 -0.12
CA SER A 96 -1.13 13.42 0.91
C SER A 96 -1.81 13.60 2.29
N GLN A 97 -2.08 14.84 2.69
CA GLN A 97 -2.76 15.17 3.95
C GLN A 97 -4.19 14.60 4.00
N ASP A 98 -4.94 14.63 2.89
CA ASP A 98 -6.27 14.01 2.84
C ASP A 98 -6.24 12.52 3.19
N TYR A 99 -5.24 11.78 2.69
CA TYR A 99 -5.09 10.35 2.96
C TYR A 99 -4.50 10.08 4.35
N LEU A 100 -3.60 10.92 4.86
CA LEU A 100 -3.15 10.84 6.26
C LEU A 100 -4.28 11.09 7.25
N ASN A 101 -5.20 12.02 6.96
CA ASN A 101 -6.40 12.24 7.75
C ASN A 101 -7.32 11.01 7.79
N LYS A 102 -7.41 10.25 6.68
CA LYS A 102 -8.12 8.96 6.69
C LYS A 102 -7.43 7.94 7.59
N CYS A 103 -6.09 7.89 7.55
CA CYS A 103 -5.32 7.03 8.45
C CYS A 103 -5.54 7.40 9.92
N LEU A 104 -5.52 8.69 10.24
CA LEU A 104 -5.77 9.22 11.59
C LEU A 104 -7.14 8.80 12.13
N ARG A 105 -8.19 8.88 11.30
CA ARG A 105 -9.54 8.45 11.69
C ARG A 105 -9.61 6.94 11.97
N LEU A 106 -8.95 6.13 11.12
CA LEU A 106 -8.95 4.68 11.29
C LEU A 106 -8.06 4.18 12.44
N SER A 107 -7.08 4.98 12.86
CA SER A 107 -6.18 4.64 13.96
C SER A 107 -6.71 5.00 15.34
N ALA A 108 -7.96 5.46 15.48
CA ALA A 108 -8.52 5.92 16.76
C ALA A 108 -8.39 4.92 17.92
N ASN A 109 -8.43 3.61 17.61
CA ASN A 109 -8.29 2.52 18.59
C ASN A 109 -6.84 2.02 18.75
N TYR A 110 -5.86 2.68 18.12
CA TYR A 110 -4.44 2.35 18.14
C TYR A 110 -3.62 3.58 18.58
N PRO A 111 -3.52 3.87 19.90
CA PRO A 111 -3.03 5.15 20.40
C PRO A 111 -1.65 5.58 19.88
N GLU A 112 -0.70 4.63 19.82
CA GLU A 112 0.65 4.91 19.31
C GLU A 112 0.64 5.27 17.82
N LEU A 113 -0.09 4.51 17.01
CA LEU A 113 -0.23 4.77 15.58
C LEU A 113 -1.01 6.07 15.32
N HIS A 114 -2.01 6.37 16.14
CA HIS A 114 -2.75 7.63 16.10
C HIS A 114 -1.82 8.82 16.34
N LYS A 115 -0.98 8.75 17.37
CA LYS A 115 0.02 9.79 17.68
C LYS A 115 1.02 9.98 16.54
N GLN A 116 1.49 8.90 15.91
CA GLN A 116 2.38 8.99 14.75
C GLN A 116 1.73 9.73 13.56
N PHE A 117 0.47 9.42 13.23
CA PHE A 117 -0.24 10.15 12.16
C PHE A 117 -0.51 11.62 12.52
N GLN A 118 -0.80 11.93 13.78
CA GLN A 118 -0.92 13.33 14.22
C GLN A 118 0.38 14.11 14.04
N GLN A 119 1.55 13.48 14.27
CA GLN A 119 2.85 14.11 14.07
C GLN A 119 3.13 14.34 12.59
N LEU A 120 2.85 13.36 11.73
CA LEU A 120 3.03 13.47 10.28
C LEU A 120 2.18 14.59 9.65
N LEU A 121 0.98 14.84 10.17
CA LEU A 121 0.08 15.90 9.69
C LEU A 121 0.52 17.33 10.08
N ARG A 122 1.51 17.48 10.96
CA ARG A 122 2.04 18.78 11.39
C ARG A 122 3.28 19.24 10.60
N LEU A 123 3.77 18.39 9.69
CA LEU A 123 4.85 18.67 8.74
C LEU A 123 4.29 19.39 7.51
#